data_AF-A0A3L6ZL96-F1
#
_entry.id   AF-A0A3L6ZL96-F1
#
_cell.length_a   1.000
_cell.length_b   1.000
_cell.length_c   1.000
_cell.angle_alpha   90.00
_cell.angle_beta   90.00
_cell.angle_gamma   90.00
#
_symmetry.space_group_name_H-M   'P 1'
#
loop_
_entity.id
_entity.type
_entity.pdbx_description
1 polymer ?
#
loop_
_entity_poly.entity_id
_entity_poly.type
_entity_poly.pdbx_seq_one_letter_code
_entity_poly.pdbx_strand_id
1 'polypeptide(L)'
;MALGFASLLLAGCAGQRPPTWVEDVCNIHASWISSDRPQADEERLTSSLQDSIPEDGDGAVADSARAFVTAAQEDDRSEVESAHERLVAACKDSGWEPAEG
;
A
#
# COMPACT_ATOMS: atom_id res chain seq x y z
N MET A 1 -37.37 34.45 -19.04
CA MET A 1 -36.95 33.13 -18.51
C MET A 1 -35.44 33.06 -18.59
N ALA A 2 -34.77 33.20 -17.45
CA ALA A 2 -33.32 33.04 -17.35
C ALA A 2 -33.04 31.59 -16.94
N LEU A 3 -32.40 30.82 -17.81
CA LEU A 3 -31.88 29.49 -17.48
C LEU A 3 -30.38 29.66 -17.27
N GLY A 4 -30.01 29.81 -15.99
CA GLY A 4 -28.62 29.81 -15.55
C GLY A 4 -28.03 28.42 -15.74
N PHE A 5 -27.12 28.29 -16.69
CA PHE A 5 -26.20 27.15 -16.75
C PHE A 5 -25.22 27.29 -15.58
N ALA A 6 -25.53 26.58 -14.49
CA ALA A 6 -24.57 26.32 -13.44
C ALA A 6 -23.46 25.44 -14.03
N SER A 7 -22.37 26.07 -14.42
CA SER A 7 -21.10 25.39 -14.69
C SER A 7 -20.70 24.65 -13.41
N LEU A 8 -21.03 23.36 -13.35
CA LEU A 8 -20.53 22.45 -12.34
C LEU A 8 -19.01 22.51 -12.41
N LEU A 9 -18.44 23.22 -11.44
CA LEU A 9 -17.04 23.19 -11.09
C LEU A 9 -16.67 21.72 -10.92
N LEU A 10 -16.11 21.12 -11.98
CA LEU A 10 -15.11 20.07 -11.86
C LEU A 10 -13.95 20.70 -11.10
N ALA A 11 -14.12 20.92 -9.80
CA ALA A 11 -13.02 20.89 -8.87
C ALA A 11 -12.45 19.49 -9.08
N GLY A 12 -11.44 19.41 -9.94
CA GLY A 12 -10.70 18.19 -10.13
C GLY A 12 -10.39 17.69 -8.74
N CYS A 13 -10.87 16.49 -8.43
CA CYS A 13 -10.29 15.68 -7.41
C CYS A 13 -8.83 15.49 -7.86
N ALA A 14 -7.98 16.46 -7.54
CA ALA A 14 -6.56 16.24 -7.43
C ALA A 14 -6.48 15.24 -6.28
N GLY A 15 -6.67 13.95 -6.61
CA GLY A 15 -6.45 12.85 -5.71
C GLY A 15 -5.07 13.12 -5.15
N GLN A 16 -5.04 13.44 -3.86
CA GLN A 16 -3.80 13.78 -3.20
C GLN A 16 -2.90 12.57 -3.38
N ARG A 17 -1.87 12.71 -4.22
CA ARG A 17 -0.96 11.62 -4.50
C ARG A 17 -0.46 11.09 -3.15
N PRO A 18 -0.45 9.77 -2.94
CA PRO A 18 0.02 9.23 -1.68
C PRO A 18 1.43 9.74 -1.39
N PRO A 19 1.81 9.88 -0.10
CA PRO A 19 3.17 10.24 0.24
C PRO A 19 4.14 9.20 -0.31
N THR A 20 5.37 9.61 -0.64
CA THR A 20 6.34 8.75 -1.33
C THR A 20 6.63 7.44 -0.60
N TRP A 21 6.64 7.44 0.74
CA TRP A 21 6.84 6.23 1.54
C TRP A 21 5.71 5.20 1.37
N VAL A 22 4.46 5.66 1.11
CA VAL A 22 3.34 4.76 0.77
C VAL A 22 3.58 4.14 -0.60
N GLU A 23 4.04 4.93 -1.58
CA GLU A 23 4.41 4.40 -2.90
C GLU A 23 5.52 3.34 -2.77
N ASP A 24 6.55 3.61 -1.97
CA ASP A 24 7.67 2.68 -1.73
C ASP A 24 7.21 1.37 -1.09
N VAL A 25 6.41 1.43 -0.01
CA VAL A 25 5.85 0.25 0.66
C VAL A 25 5.03 -0.60 -0.32
N CYS A 26 4.15 0.04 -1.10
CA CYS A 26 3.32 -0.66 -2.07
C CYS A 26 4.14 -1.26 -3.22
N ASN A 27 5.16 -0.57 -3.71
CA ASN A 27 6.09 -1.08 -4.74
C ASN A 27 6.90 -2.29 -4.24
N ILE A 28 7.45 -2.20 -3.03
CA ILE A 28 8.20 -3.28 -2.38
C ILE A 28 7.31 -4.53 -2.27
N HIS A 29 6.11 -4.38 -1.75
CA HIS A 29 5.17 -5.48 -1.61
C HIS A 29 4.71 -6.05 -2.97
N ALA A 30 4.45 -5.19 -3.96
CA ALA A 30 4.08 -5.60 -5.31
C ALA A 30 5.18 -6.41 -6.01
N SER A 31 6.46 -6.05 -5.80
CA SER A 31 7.60 -6.79 -6.35
C SER A 31 7.66 -8.24 -5.86
N TRP A 32 7.31 -8.48 -4.58
CA TRP A 32 7.22 -9.82 -4.00
C TRP A 32 6.05 -10.61 -4.60
N ILE A 33 4.89 -9.97 -4.78
CA ILE A 33 3.73 -10.58 -5.46
C ILE A 33 4.11 -11.01 -6.88
N SER A 34 4.76 -10.13 -7.65
CA SER A 34 5.17 -10.43 -9.04
C SER A 34 6.23 -11.51 -9.17
N SER A 35 6.93 -11.82 -8.07
CA SER A 35 7.95 -12.87 -8.02
C SER A 35 7.38 -14.24 -7.66
N ASP A 36 6.06 -14.42 -7.66
CA ASP A 36 5.33 -15.61 -7.19
C ASP A 36 5.44 -15.86 -5.67
N ARG A 37 5.77 -14.83 -4.88
CA ARG A 37 5.80 -14.86 -3.40
C ARG A 37 6.66 -15.99 -2.81
N PRO A 38 7.92 -16.21 -3.24
CA PRO A 38 8.77 -17.24 -2.66
C PRO A 38 9.08 -16.90 -1.20
N GLN A 39 8.98 -17.90 -0.31
CA GLN A 39 9.33 -17.72 1.11
C GLN A 39 10.76 -17.21 1.31
N ALA A 40 11.70 -17.63 0.45
CA ALA A 40 13.10 -17.20 0.51
C ALA A 40 13.28 -15.68 0.35
N ASP A 41 12.32 -14.98 -0.28
CA ASP A 41 12.36 -13.52 -0.43
C ASP A 41 11.45 -12.81 0.60
N GLU A 42 10.70 -13.54 1.43
CA GLU A 42 9.83 -12.96 2.46
C GLU A 42 10.62 -12.27 3.58
N GLU A 43 11.77 -12.82 3.98
CA GLU A 43 12.68 -12.16 4.94
C GLU A 43 13.22 -10.83 4.38
N ARG A 44 13.64 -10.82 3.11
CA ARG A 44 14.11 -9.61 2.42
C ARG A 44 12.99 -8.58 2.30
N LEU A 45 11.77 -9.01 1.95
CA LEU A 45 10.59 -8.17 1.91
C LEU A 45 10.33 -7.54 3.28
N THR A 46 10.31 -8.35 4.33
CA THR A 46 10.02 -7.93 5.70
C THR A 46 11.01 -6.89 6.21
N SER A 47 12.30 -7.04 5.89
CA SER A 47 13.31 -6.01 6.17
C SER A 47 13.04 -4.72 5.38
N SER A 48 12.76 -4.85 4.08
CA SER A 48 12.54 -3.70 3.19
C SER A 48 11.30 -2.89 3.59
N LEU A 49 10.23 -3.56 4.04
CA LEU A 49 9.03 -2.93 4.57
C LEU A 49 9.31 -2.18 5.89
N GLN A 50 10.08 -2.78 6.81
CA GLN A 50 10.47 -2.11 8.06
C GLN A 50 11.26 -0.83 7.80
N ASP A 51 12.21 -0.87 6.87
CA ASP A 51 13.05 0.29 6.53
C ASP A 51 12.27 1.41 5.81
N SER A 52 11.19 1.06 5.12
CA SER A 52 10.41 2.00 4.30
C SER A 52 9.26 2.67 5.06
N ILE A 53 8.83 2.10 6.19
CA ILE A 53 7.76 2.68 7.02
C ILE A 53 8.40 3.65 8.01
N PRO A 54 8.08 4.96 7.95
CA PRO A 54 8.61 5.91 8.92
C PRO A 54 8.06 5.63 10.33
N GLU A 55 8.82 6.05 11.36
CA GLU A 55 8.42 5.88 12.77
C GLU A 55 7.07 6.55 13.07
N ASP A 56 6.84 7.73 12.50
CA ASP A 56 5.60 8.49 12.58
C ASP A 56 4.61 8.16 11.45
N GLY A 57 4.89 7.14 10.64
CA GLY A 57 3.97 6.65 9.60
C GLY A 57 2.69 6.12 10.23
N ASP A 58 1.57 6.67 9.84
CA ASP A 58 0.24 6.27 10.28
C ASP A 58 -0.67 5.89 9.11
N GLY A 59 -1.82 5.30 9.43
CA GLY A 59 -2.84 4.92 8.47
C GLY A 59 -2.73 3.49 7.94
N ALA A 60 -3.71 3.12 7.11
CA ALA A 60 -3.98 1.73 6.74
C ALA A 60 -2.80 1.00 6.08
N VAL A 61 -1.97 1.73 5.31
CA VAL A 61 -0.78 1.16 4.66
C VAL A 61 0.29 0.81 5.70
N ALA A 62 0.62 1.75 6.60
CA ALA A 62 1.60 1.50 7.66
C ALA A 62 1.12 0.39 8.60
N ASP A 63 -0.16 0.42 9.00
CA ASP A 63 -0.74 -0.59 9.91
C ASP A 63 -0.72 -1.99 9.30
N SER A 64 -1.12 -2.12 8.03
CA SER A 64 -1.15 -3.42 7.34
C SER A 64 0.26 -3.95 7.05
N ALA A 65 1.20 -3.07 6.68
CA ALA A 65 2.58 -3.46 6.44
C ALA A 65 3.31 -3.87 7.73
N ARG A 66 3.07 -3.16 8.86
CA ARG A 66 3.57 -3.58 10.18
C ARG A 66 2.97 -4.91 10.61
N ALA A 67 1.66 -5.12 10.41
CA ALA A 67 1.02 -6.40 10.70
C ALA A 67 1.61 -7.55 9.87
N PHE A 68 1.90 -7.31 8.59
CA PHE A 68 2.57 -8.29 7.73
C PHE A 68 3.95 -8.64 8.28
N VAL A 69 4.76 -7.62 8.61
CA VAL A 69 6.10 -7.79 9.19
C VAL A 69 6.05 -8.60 10.49
N THR A 70 5.11 -8.29 11.40
CA THR A 70 4.94 -9.02 12.66
C THR A 70 4.56 -10.47 12.40
N ALA A 71 3.57 -10.73 11.54
CA ALA A 71 3.14 -12.09 11.23
C ALA A 71 4.26 -12.93 10.59
N ALA A 72 5.07 -12.33 9.71
CA ALA A 72 6.21 -13.00 9.10
C ALA A 72 7.29 -13.35 10.15
N GLN A 73 7.55 -12.47 11.12
CA GLN A 73 8.50 -12.75 12.20
C GLN A 73 8.01 -13.82 13.18
N GLU A 74 6.70 -13.95 13.36
CA GLU A 74 6.08 -14.97 14.21
C GLU A 74 5.88 -16.32 13.48
N ASP A 75 6.25 -16.41 12.19
CA ASP A 75 6.00 -17.55 11.31
C ASP A 75 4.50 -17.94 11.21
N ASP A 76 3.61 -16.96 11.43
CA ASP A 76 2.16 -17.16 11.35
C ASP A 76 1.66 -16.94 9.92
N ARG A 77 1.65 -18.03 9.14
CA ARG A 77 1.22 -18.01 7.73
C ARG A 77 -0.21 -17.52 7.52
N SER A 78 -1.11 -17.74 8.48
CA SER A 78 -2.51 -17.29 8.37
C SER A 78 -2.58 -15.78 8.51
N GLU A 79 -1.85 -15.22 9.47
CA GLU A 79 -1.77 -13.79 9.68
C GLU A 79 -0.98 -13.08 8.58
N VAL A 80 0.05 -13.72 7.99
CA VAL A 80 0.76 -13.20 6.80
C VAL A 80 -0.20 -13.00 5.63
N GLU A 81 -1.05 -13.99 5.31
CA GLU A 81 -2.00 -13.86 4.19
C GLU A 81 -3.07 -12.80 4.49
N SER A 82 -3.60 -12.78 5.73
CA SER A 82 -4.55 -11.77 6.19
C SER A 82 -3.98 -10.34 6.11
N ALA A 83 -2.73 -10.15 6.52
CA ALA A 83 -2.05 -8.85 6.45
C ALA A 83 -1.70 -8.47 5.00
N HIS A 84 -1.31 -9.45 4.18
CA HIS A 84 -1.10 -9.28 2.74
C HIS A 84 -2.35 -8.74 2.05
N GLU A 85 -3.51 -9.36 2.23
CA GLU A 85 -4.78 -8.92 1.62
C GLU A 85 -5.14 -7.50 2.06
N ARG A 86 -4.97 -7.18 3.35
CA ARG A 86 -5.19 -5.84 3.89
C ARG A 86 -4.22 -4.82 3.31
N LEU A 87 -2.95 -5.17 3.13
CA LEU A 87 -1.95 -4.29 2.53
C LEU A 87 -2.26 -4.02 1.05
N VAL A 88 -2.68 -5.02 0.28
CA VAL A 88 -3.14 -4.82 -1.10
C VAL A 88 -4.33 -3.87 -1.15
N ALA A 89 -5.32 -4.03 -0.27
CA ALA A 89 -6.47 -3.14 -0.20
C ALA A 89 -6.06 -1.71 0.19
N ALA A 90 -5.22 -1.55 1.21
CA ALA A 90 -4.74 -0.24 1.66
C ALA A 90 -3.94 0.51 0.58
N CYS A 91 -3.13 -0.20 -0.21
CA CYS A 91 -2.43 0.36 -1.36
C CYS A 91 -3.41 0.84 -2.46
N LYS A 92 -4.47 0.09 -2.74
CA LYS A 92 -5.49 0.54 -3.70
C LYS A 92 -6.27 1.75 -3.19
N ASP A 93 -6.64 1.74 -1.92
CA ASP A 93 -7.41 2.82 -1.28
C ASP A 93 -6.60 4.10 -1.13
N SER A 94 -5.26 4.01 -1.07
CA SER A 94 -4.36 5.18 -1.09
C SER A 94 -4.22 5.80 -2.49
N GLY A 95 -4.79 5.17 -3.53
CA GLY A 95 -4.66 5.59 -4.92
C GLY A 95 -3.31 5.24 -5.52
N TRP A 96 -2.55 4.32 -4.92
CA TRP A 96 -1.34 3.78 -5.54
C TRP A 96 -1.71 2.84 -6.69
N GLU A 97 -1.00 2.98 -7.80
CA GLU A 97 -1.04 2.09 -8.95
C GLU A 97 0.38 1.58 -9.21
N PRO A 98 0.58 0.28 -9.52
CA PRO A 98 1.88 -0.22 -9.89
C PRO A 98 2.38 0.51 -11.13
N ALA A 99 3.68 0.84 -11.17
CA ALA A 99 4.30 1.29 -12.40
C ALA A 99 4.10 0.20 -13.46
N GLU A 100 3.37 0.52 -14.52
CA GLU A 100 3.23 -0.39 -15.67
C GLU A 100 4.64 -0.73 -16.16
N GLY A 101 4.89 -2.04 -16.33
CA GLY A 101 6.23 -2.64 -16.46
C GLY A 101 7.07 -2.20 -17.65
#